data_AF-A0A7Y2DH85-F1
#
_entry.id   AF-A0A7Y2DH85-F1
#
_cell.length_a   1.000
_cell.length_b   1.000
_cell.length_c   1.000
_cell.angle_alpha   90.00
_cell.angle_beta   90.00
_cell.angle_gamma   90.00
#
_symmetry.space_group_name_H-M   'P 1'
#
loop_
_entity.id
_entity.type
_entity.pdbx_description
1 polymer ?
#
loop_
_entity_poly.entity_id
_entity_poly.type
_entity_poly.pdbx_seq_one_letter_code
_entity_poly.pdbx_strand_id
1 'polypeptide(L)'
;VYQEAFLALRKRAINGKLYDVKSSMKTYLFGIGKFMIYDALKEKKKTLPYESNLHIVGEEIPLIEWDRTTNLTPEQILLRKYFKELGEKCRQVLTLFYYRGLNTKEIAEMAGYNNTNVVKAQKSRCLKTLKQLINS
;
A
#
# COMPACT_ATOMS: atom_id res chain seq x y z
N VAL A 1 3.48 5.82 15.20
CA VAL A 1 4.47 6.65 14.46
C VAL A 1 4.81 6.06 13.09
N TYR A 2 5.28 4.81 12.98
CA TYR A 2 5.66 4.22 11.69
C TYR A 2 4.55 4.32 10.61
N GLN A 3 3.35 3.81 10.92
CA GLN A 3 2.21 3.84 9.99
C GLN A 3 1.85 5.28 9.60
N GLU A 4 1.77 6.18 10.58
CA GLU A 4 1.47 7.60 10.38
C GLU A 4 2.50 8.32 9.50
N ALA A 5 3.79 8.04 9.69
CA ALA A 5 4.86 8.59 8.87
C ALA A 5 4.74 8.12 7.40
N PHE A 6 4.38 6.86 7.20
CA PHE A 6 4.13 6.29 5.87
C PHE A 6 2.90 6.91 5.19
N LEU A 7 1.81 7.10 5.93
CA LEU A 7 0.61 7.76 5.43
C LEU A 7 0.88 9.23 5.07
N ALA A 8 1.63 9.95 5.91
CA ALA A 8 2.04 11.33 5.64
C ALA A 8 2.90 11.42 4.37
N LEU A 9 3.84 10.49 4.20
CA LEU A 9 4.65 10.38 2.99
C LEU A 9 3.78 10.14 1.75
N ARG A 10 2.87 9.16 1.80
CA ARG A 10 1.94 8.84 0.70
C ARG A 10 1.07 10.04 0.34
N LYS A 11 0.52 10.75 1.32
CA LYS A 11 -0.30 11.94 1.09
C LYS A 11 0.48 13.04 0.39
N ARG A 12 1.74 13.27 0.79
CA ARG A 12 2.63 14.23 0.11
C ARG A 12 2.96 13.81 -1.33
N ALA A 13 3.15 12.51 -1.57
CA ALA A 13 3.36 11.96 -2.90
C ALA A 13 2.18 12.22 -3.85
N ILE A 14 0.97 11.89 -3.39
CA ILE A 14 -0.28 12.07 -4.17
C ILE A 14 -0.51 13.56 -4.48
N ASN A 15 -0.15 14.44 -3.54
CA ASN A 15 -0.30 15.89 -3.72
C ASN A 15 0.84 16.53 -4.53
N GLY A 16 1.73 15.75 -5.15
CA GLY A 16 2.84 16.27 -5.95
C GLY A 16 3.93 17.01 -5.17
N LYS A 17 3.95 16.93 -3.83
CA LYS A 17 4.90 17.67 -2.99
C LYS A 17 6.25 16.96 -2.83
N LEU A 18 6.46 15.84 -3.51
CA LEU A 18 7.74 15.11 -3.48
C LEU A 18 8.73 15.57 -4.55
N TYR A 19 8.28 16.31 -5.59
CA TYR A 19 9.16 16.76 -6.66
C TYR A 19 10.24 17.75 -6.17
N ASP A 20 9.92 18.55 -5.14
CA ASP A 20 10.84 19.53 -4.56
C ASP A 20 11.78 18.93 -3.49
N VAL A 21 11.61 17.65 -3.15
CA VAL A 21 12.41 16.99 -2.11
C VAL A 21 13.77 16.59 -2.70
N LYS A 22 14.83 17.25 -2.24
CA LYS A 22 16.22 17.01 -2.69
C LYS A 22 16.92 15.85 -1.98
N SER A 23 16.29 15.23 -0.99
CA SER A 23 16.87 14.15 -0.18
C SER A 23 16.39 12.78 -0.65
N SER A 24 17.09 11.72 -0.22
CA SER A 24 16.64 10.35 -0.49
C SER A 24 15.29 10.07 0.19
N MET A 25 14.51 9.16 -0.38
CA MET A 25 13.24 8.71 0.20
C MET A 25 13.40 8.23 1.65
N LYS A 26 14.50 7.51 1.92
CA LYS A 26 14.87 7.06 3.27
C LYS A 26 15.00 8.26 4.20
N THR A 27 15.87 9.21 3.87
CA THR A 27 16.11 10.42 4.67
C THR A 27 14.82 11.19 4.93
N TYR A 28 13.96 11.32 3.92
CA TYR A 28 12.70 12.03 4.03
C TYR A 28 11.72 11.34 4.99
N LEU A 29 11.54 10.02 4.86
CA LEU A 29 10.69 9.24 5.75
C LEU A 29 11.19 9.27 7.20
N PHE A 30 12.51 9.16 7.41
CA PHE A 30 13.11 9.30 8.74
C PHE A 30 12.88 10.69 9.32
N GLY A 31 12.98 11.74 8.51
CA GLY A 31 12.66 13.11 8.93
C GLY A 31 11.22 13.24 9.42
N ILE A 32 10.25 12.73 8.65
CA ILE A 32 8.83 12.71 9.04
C ILE A 32 8.66 11.98 10.39
N GLY A 33 9.17 10.76 10.50
CA GLY A 33 9.06 9.97 11.72
C GLY A 33 9.70 10.65 12.94
N LYS A 34 10.87 11.27 12.76
CA LYS A 34 11.59 12.00 13.82
C LYS A 34 10.75 13.14 14.40
N PHE A 35 10.16 13.98 13.55
CA PHE A 35 9.32 15.09 14.02
C PHE A 35 8.04 14.59 14.71
N MET A 36 7.41 13.54 14.19
CA MET A 36 6.23 12.93 14.85
C MET A 36 6.55 12.36 16.23
N ILE A 37 7.76 11.79 16.42
CA ILE A 37 8.23 11.33 17.73
C ILE A 37 8.41 12.53 18.67
N TYR A 38 9.03 13.61 18.20
CA TYR A 38 9.18 14.82 19.02
C TYR A 38 7.85 15.41 19.45
N ASP A 39 6.87 15.49 18.56
CA ASP A 39 5.53 15.97 18.88
C ASP A 39 4.86 15.04 19.91
N ALA A 40 4.92 13.72 19.69
CA ALA A 40 4.37 12.75 20.64
C ALA A 40 5.04 12.81 22.02
N LEU A 41 6.35 13.02 22.08
CA LEU A 41 7.10 13.18 23.32
C LEU A 41 6.76 14.50 24.02
N LYS A 42 6.54 15.58 23.26
CA LYS A 42 6.13 16.88 23.80
C LYS A 42 4.74 16.81 24.44
N GLU A 43 3.80 16.11 23.82
CA GLU A 43 2.47 15.85 24.40
C GLU A 43 2.55 14.96 25.64
N LYS A 44 3.42 13.92 25.63
CA LYS A 44 3.62 13.00 26.76
C LYS A 44 4.41 13.58 27.93
N LYS A 45 5.15 14.69 27.74
CA LYS A 45 5.97 15.36 28.76
C LYS A 45 5.18 15.95 29.94
N LYS A 46 3.86 15.75 30.02
CA LYS A 46 3.06 16.22 31.15
C LYS A 46 3.12 15.33 32.40
N THR A 47 3.37 14.02 32.34
CA THR A 47 3.45 13.17 33.55
C THR A 47 4.02 11.77 33.25
N LEU A 48 5.33 11.57 33.28
CA LEU A 48 5.90 10.23 33.43
C LEU A 48 6.97 10.26 34.52
N PRO A 49 6.78 9.55 35.65
CA PRO A 49 7.84 9.28 36.59
C PRO A 49 9.00 8.59 35.85
N TYR A 50 10.23 8.96 36.19
CA TYR A 50 11.41 8.29 35.67
C TYR A 50 11.48 6.87 36.25
N GLU A 51 11.14 5.85 35.45
CA GLU A 51 11.32 4.45 35.82
C GLU A 51 12.67 3.95 35.31
N SER A 52 13.61 3.73 36.24
CA SER A 52 14.98 3.27 35.96
C SER A 52 15.06 1.89 35.30
N ASN A 53 13.99 1.10 35.37
CA ASN A 53 13.95 -0.28 34.85
C ASN A 53 13.70 -0.36 33.34
N LEU A 54 13.39 0.76 32.66
CA LEU A 54 13.18 0.82 31.22
C LEU A 54 14.47 1.03 30.41
N HIS A 55 15.61 1.25 31.08
CA HIS A 55 16.91 1.37 30.43
C HIS A 55 17.52 -0.01 30.16
N ILE A 56 16.86 -0.81 29.33
CA ILE A 56 17.48 -2.02 28.76
C ILE A 56 18.40 -1.56 27.62
N VAL A 57 19.61 -1.16 27.97
CA VAL A 57 20.68 -0.90 27.01
C VAL A 57 21.32 -2.25 26.67
N GLY A 58 21.03 -2.78 25.48
CA GLY A 58 21.70 -3.98 24.97
C GLY A 58 20.78 -5.12 24.54
N GLU A 59 19.46 -5.01 24.67
CA GLU A 59 18.56 -5.93 23.95
C GLU A 59 18.60 -5.57 22.46
N GLU A 60 19.11 -6.50 21.65
CA GLU A 60 18.86 -6.48 20.22
C GLU A 60 17.34 -6.42 20.04
N ILE A 61 16.84 -5.34 19.44
CA ILE A 61 15.44 -5.26 19.03
C ILE A 61 15.20 -6.54 18.23
N PRO A 62 14.29 -7.44 18.66
CA PRO A 62 14.08 -8.70 17.97
C PRO A 62 13.81 -8.35 16.51
N LEU A 63 14.70 -8.80 15.64
CA LEU A 63 14.50 -8.68 14.20
C LEU A 63 13.16 -9.35 13.97
N ILE A 64 12.16 -8.56 13.57
CA ILE A 64 10.93 -9.11 13.04
C ILE A 64 11.40 -9.96 11.87
N GLU A 65 11.38 -11.28 12.02
CA GLU A 65 11.59 -12.21 10.93
C GLU A 65 10.47 -11.93 9.94
N TRP A 66 10.76 -11.02 9.01
CA TRP A 66 9.97 -10.90 7.81
C TRP A 66 10.23 -12.20 7.08
N ASP A 67 9.25 -13.09 7.07
CA ASP A 67 9.30 -14.29 6.27
C ASP A 67 9.56 -13.87 4.81
N ARG A 68 10.83 -13.94 4.42
CA ARG A 68 11.29 -13.68 3.06
C ARG A 68 11.05 -14.88 2.16
N THR A 69 10.51 -15.98 2.69
CA THR A 69 10.01 -17.08 1.85
C THR A 69 8.70 -16.63 1.22
N THR A 70 8.80 -15.70 0.26
CA THR A 70 7.73 -15.33 -0.65
C THR A 70 7.52 -16.45 -1.67
N ASN A 71 7.35 -17.69 -1.20
CA ASN A 71 6.83 -18.74 -2.04
C ASN A 71 5.37 -18.40 -2.25
N LEU A 72 5.06 -17.94 -3.47
CA LEU A 72 3.68 -17.73 -3.87
C LEU A 72 2.95 -19.05 -3.64
N THR A 73 1.79 -18.97 -2.99
CA THR A 73 0.87 -20.11 -2.93
C THR A 73 0.56 -20.60 -4.35
N PRO A 74 0.22 -21.88 -4.55
CA PRO A 74 -0.16 -22.40 -5.87
C PRO A 74 -1.23 -21.52 -6.56
N GLU A 75 -2.20 -21.03 -5.79
CA GLU A 75 -3.25 -20.12 -6.26
C GLU A 75 -2.69 -18.77 -6.72
N GLN A 76 -1.71 -18.21 -6.01
CA GLN A 76 -1.05 -16.96 -6.40
C GLN A 76 -0.20 -17.14 -7.66
N ILE A 77 0.42 -18.31 -7.87
CA ILE A 77 1.15 -18.63 -9.10
C ILE A 77 0.19 -18.67 -10.29
N LEU A 78 -0.92 -19.41 -10.16
CA LEU A 78 -1.95 -19.50 -11.20
C LEU A 78 -2.59 -18.14 -11.48
N LEU A 79 -2.92 -17.38 -10.44
CA LEU A 79 -3.41 -16.01 -10.57
C LEU A 79 -2.43 -15.16 -11.37
N ARG A 80 -1.14 -15.17 -11.02
CA ARG A 80 -0.12 -14.37 -11.73
C ARG A 80 0.03 -14.78 -13.19
N LYS A 81 -0.08 -16.08 -13.49
CA LYS A 81 -0.03 -16.61 -14.86
C LYS A 81 -1.24 -16.15 -15.66
N TYR A 82 -2.45 -16.51 -15.23
CA TYR A 82 -3.68 -16.25 -15.98
C TYR A 82 -4.09 -14.78 -15.99
N PHE A 83 -3.67 -13.99 -14.99
CA PHE A 83 -3.86 -12.55 -15.03
C PHE A 83 -3.11 -11.91 -16.21
N LYS A 84 -1.95 -12.44 -16.61
CA LYS A 84 -1.23 -11.97 -17.81
C LYS A 84 -1.91 -12.39 -19.11
N GLU A 85 -2.64 -13.49 -19.12
CA GLU A 85 -3.37 -13.99 -20.29
C GLU A 85 -4.67 -13.22 -20.54
N LEU A 86 -5.20 -12.50 -19.53
CA LEU A 86 -6.33 -11.60 -19.73
C LEU A 86 -6.02 -10.50 -20.75
N GLY A 87 -7.01 -10.17 -21.58
CA GLY A 87 -6.96 -9.02 -22.47
C GLY A 87 -6.70 -7.71 -21.72
N GLU A 88 -6.09 -6.75 -22.40
CA GLU A 88 -5.57 -5.51 -21.79
C GLU A 88 -6.65 -4.73 -21.00
N LYS A 89 -7.84 -4.56 -21.58
CA LYS A 89 -8.97 -3.92 -20.88
C LYS A 89 -9.39 -4.64 -19.61
N CYS A 90 -9.33 -5.98 -19.59
CA CYS A 90 -9.65 -6.76 -18.40
C CYS A 90 -8.60 -6.60 -17.31
N ARG A 91 -7.31 -6.68 -17.66
CA ARG A 91 -6.22 -6.39 -16.70
C ARG A 91 -6.37 -4.99 -16.13
N GLN A 92 -6.56 -3.99 -16.99
CA GLN A 92 -6.63 -2.59 -16.58
C GLN A 92 -7.76 -2.37 -15.57
N VAL A 93 -8.98 -2.83 -15.85
CA VAL A 93 -10.12 -2.69 -14.93
C VAL A 93 -9.86 -3.38 -13.59
N LEU A 94 -9.31 -4.61 -13.60
CA LEU A 94 -9.03 -5.33 -12.36
C LEU A 94 -7.90 -4.68 -11.56
N THR A 95 -6.86 -4.15 -12.22
CA THR A 95 -5.78 -3.40 -11.56
C THR A 95 -6.30 -2.11 -10.95
N LEU A 96 -7.08 -1.31 -11.68
CA LEU A 96 -7.61 -0.06 -11.15
C LEU A 96 -8.56 -0.30 -9.97
N PHE A 97 -9.34 -1.39 -10.01
CA PHE A 97 -10.25 -1.73 -8.92
C PHE A 97 -9.52 -2.33 -7.70
N TYR A 98 -8.82 -3.46 -7.87
CA TYR A 98 -8.27 -4.22 -6.74
C TYR A 98 -6.90 -3.72 -6.27
N TYR A 99 -6.06 -3.22 -7.18
CA TYR A 99 -4.71 -2.77 -6.83
C TYR A 99 -4.67 -1.28 -6.46
N ARG A 100 -5.41 -0.43 -7.20
CA ARG A 100 -5.48 1.00 -6.93
C ARG A 100 -6.62 1.41 -5.99
N GLY A 101 -7.63 0.56 -5.79
CA GLY A 101 -8.75 0.81 -4.90
C GLY A 101 -9.72 1.88 -5.40
N LEU A 102 -9.76 2.13 -6.71
CA LEU A 102 -10.60 3.18 -7.29
C LEU A 102 -12.07 2.76 -7.36
N ASN A 103 -12.96 3.74 -7.25
CA ASN A 103 -14.39 3.52 -7.40
C ASN A 103 -14.79 3.47 -8.89
N THR A 104 -16.02 3.02 -9.19
CA THR A 104 -16.45 2.80 -10.58
C THR A 104 -16.56 4.09 -11.41
N LYS A 105 -16.71 5.26 -10.78
CA LYS A 105 -16.72 6.56 -11.48
C LYS A 105 -15.31 6.93 -11.92
N GLU A 106 -14.35 6.87 -11.00
CA GLU A 106 -12.93 7.13 -11.28
C GLU A 106 -12.37 6.20 -12.35
N ILE A 107 -12.74 4.91 -12.30
CA ILE A 107 -12.32 3.94 -13.32
C ILE A 107 -12.95 4.26 -14.68
N ALA A 108 -14.20 4.71 -14.71
CA ALA A 108 -14.85 5.06 -15.97
C ALA A 108 -14.14 6.23 -16.66
N GLU A 109 -13.80 7.27 -15.89
CA GLU A 109 -13.04 8.43 -16.38
C GLU A 109 -11.62 8.03 -16.82
N MET A 110 -10.88 7.28 -16.00
CA MET A 110 -9.48 6.93 -16.28
C MET A 110 -9.31 5.93 -17.42
N ALA A 111 -10.22 4.98 -17.57
CA ALA A 111 -10.12 3.93 -18.59
C ALA A 111 -11.00 4.19 -19.83
N GLY A 112 -11.63 5.37 -19.91
CA GLY A 112 -12.42 5.79 -21.08
C GLY A 112 -13.71 4.99 -21.28
N TYR A 113 -14.40 4.63 -20.20
CA TYR A 113 -15.72 3.99 -20.29
C TYR A 113 -16.84 5.02 -20.24
N ASN A 114 -17.84 4.84 -21.11
CA ASN A 114 -18.98 5.75 -21.24
C ASN A 114 -19.82 5.90 -19.96
N ASN A 115 -19.89 4.86 -19.13
CA ASN A 115 -20.60 4.92 -17.86
C ASN A 115 -20.11 3.87 -16.85
N THR A 116 -20.51 4.06 -15.59
CA THR A 116 -20.13 3.20 -14.46
C THR A 116 -20.73 1.79 -14.55
N ASN A 117 -21.85 1.60 -15.24
CA ASN A 117 -22.47 0.29 -15.42
C ASN A 117 -21.63 -0.59 -16.34
N VAL A 118 -21.02 -0.01 -17.40
CA VAL A 118 -20.07 -0.72 -18.25
C VAL A 118 -18.87 -1.19 -17.43
N VAL A 119 -18.33 -0.36 -16.54
CA VAL A 119 -17.22 -0.74 -15.66
C VAL A 119 -17.62 -1.92 -14.75
N LYS A 120 -18.80 -1.87 -14.11
CA LYS A 120 -19.28 -2.97 -13.25
C LYS A 120 -19.44 -4.28 -14.03
N ALA A 121 -20.07 -4.21 -15.19
CA ALA A 121 -20.28 -5.37 -16.06
C ALA A 121 -18.95 -5.94 -16.57
N GLN A 122 -18.03 -5.07 -16.99
CA GLN A 122 -16.69 -5.47 -17.44
C GLN A 122 -15.91 -6.14 -16.32
N LYS A 123 -15.88 -5.54 -15.11
CA LYS A 123 -15.23 -6.13 -13.95
C LYS A 123 -15.78 -7.53 -13.64
N SER A 124 -17.10 -7.67 -13.62
CA SER A 124 -17.76 -8.96 -13.36
C SER A 124 -17.35 -10.03 -14.38
N ARG A 125 -17.41 -9.69 -15.68
CA ARG A 125 -17.00 -10.60 -16.76
C ARG A 125 -15.53 -10.99 -16.66
N CYS A 126 -14.63 -10.02 -16.53
CA CYS A 126 -13.19 -10.26 -16.44
C CYS A 126 -12.83 -11.11 -15.21
N LEU A 127 -13.47 -10.87 -14.07
CA LEU A 127 -13.24 -11.68 -12.87
C LEU A 127 -13.76 -13.11 -13.06
N LYS A 128 -14.91 -13.29 -13.71
CA LYS A 128 -15.44 -14.62 -14.03
C LYS A 128 -14.48 -15.38 -14.95
N THR A 129 -13.99 -14.75 -16.01
CA THR A 129 -12.99 -15.34 -16.92
C THR A 129 -11.71 -15.73 -16.19
N LEU A 130 -11.21 -14.86 -15.32
CA LEU A 130 -10.01 -15.16 -14.54
C LEU A 130 -10.20 -16.35 -13.60
N LYS A 131 -11.36 -16.43 -12.93
CA LYS A 131 -11.70 -17.59 -12.08
C LYS A 131 -11.83 -18.88 -12.89
N GLN A 132 -12.40 -18.80 -14.09
CA GLN A 132 -12.48 -19.95 -14.99
C GLN A 132 -11.08 -20.43 -15.34
N LEU A 133 -10.19 -19.56 -15.80
CA LEU A 133 -8.80 -19.93 -16.15
C LEU A 133 -8.04 -20.57 -14.98
N ILE A 134 -8.25 -20.11 -13.75
CA ILE A 134 -7.60 -20.67 -12.55
C ILE A 134 -8.15 -22.05 -12.19
N ASN A 135 -9.45 -22.30 -12.43
CA ASN A 135 -10.13 -23.55 -12.08
C ASN A 135 -10.26 -24.52 -13.27
N SER A 136 -9.68 -24.18 -14.42
CA SER A 136 -9.65 -25.00 -15.65
C SER A 136 -8.65 -26.13 -15.58
#